data_AF-A0A7G8HKF9-F1
#
_entry.id   AF-A0A7G8HKF9-F1
#
_cell.length_a   1.000
_cell.length_b   1.000
_cell.length_c   1.000
_cell.angle_alpha   90.00
_cell.angle_beta   90.00
_cell.angle_gamma   90.00
#
_symmetry.space_group_name_H-M   'P 1'
#
loop_
_entity.id
_entity.type
_entity.pdbx_description
1 polymer ?
#
loop_
_entity_poly.entity_id
_entity_poly.type
_entity_poly.pdbx_seq_one_letter_code
_entity_poly.pdbx_strand_id
1 'polypeptide(L)'
;MTGIDSRQPSRRQRLHELLLALIAREDDLELMDGEGPAGLAGSATGEGAVVAARWLERNQRVFQKYQALVRTAVTLDALLDDEQRSDSSEA
;
A
#
# COMPACT_ATOMS: atom_id res chain seq x y z
N MET A 1 0.01 -4.05 -39.04
CA MET A 1 -0.43 -5.37 -38.55
C MET A 1 0.22 -5.62 -37.19
N THR A 2 -0.30 -4.99 -36.15
CA THR A 2 0.03 -5.28 -34.75
C THR A 2 -1.31 -5.26 -34.05
N GLY A 3 -1.86 -6.46 -33.81
CA GLY A 3 -3.00 -6.62 -32.94
C GLY A 3 -2.60 -6.03 -31.60
N ILE A 4 -3.27 -4.95 -31.21
CA ILE A 4 -3.22 -4.46 -29.85
C ILE A 4 -3.75 -5.64 -29.05
N ASP A 5 -2.86 -6.34 -28.34
CA ASP A 5 -3.22 -7.47 -27.51
C ASP A 5 -4.37 -7.03 -26.61
N SER A 6 -5.59 -7.43 -26.96
CA SER A 6 -6.82 -7.21 -26.21
C SER A 6 -6.86 -8.11 -24.98
N ARG A 7 -5.69 -8.45 -24.44
CA ARG A 7 -5.55 -9.22 -23.23
C ARG A 7 -5.67 -8.23 -22.09
N GLN A 8 -6.91 -8.03 -21.64
CA GLN A 8 -7.17 -7.19 -20.48
C GLN A 8 -6.20 -7.58 -19.36
N PRO A 9 -5.44 -6.62 -18.80
CA PRO A 9 -4.51 -6.91 -17.73
C PRO A 9 -5.27 -7.58 -16.60
N SER A 10 -4.69 -8.64 -16.04
CA SER A 10 -5.28 -9.32 -14.89
C SER A 10 -5.56 -8.29 -13.79
N ARG A 11 -6.63 -8.49 -13.02
CA ARG A 11 -6.97 -7.61 -11.89
C ARG A 11 -5.78 -7.32 -10.97
N ARG A 12 -4.95 -8.35 -10.71
CA ARG A 12 -3.72 -8.22 -9.92
C ARG A 12 -2.73 -7.23 -10.55
N GLN A 13 -2.56 -7.26 -11.86
CA GLN A 13 -1.65 -6.36 -12.57
C GLN A 13 -2.14 -4.91 -12.51
N ARG A 14 -3.44 -4.66 -12.76
CA ARG A 14 -4.02 -3.32 -12.64
C ARG A 14 -3.87 -2.74 -11.24
N LEU A 15 -4.19 -3.54 -10.22
CA LEU A 15 -4.01 -3.15 -8.81
C LEU A 15 -2.56 -2.81 -8.49
N HIS A 16 -1.60 -3.58 -9.03
CA HIS A 16 -0.18 -3.31 -8.85
C HIS A 16 0.24 -1.98 -9.49
N GLU A 17 -0.21 -1.73 -10.72
CA GLU A 17 0.06 -0.48 -11.45
C GLU A 17 -0.55 0.74 -10.73
N LEU A 18 -1.80 0.63 -10.28
CA LEU A 18 -2.46 1.65 -9.47
C LEU A 18 -1.72 1.91 -8.14
N LEU A 19 -1.29 0.85 -7.46
CA LEU A 19 -0.53 0.99 -6.22
C LEU A 19 0.81 1.68 -6.44
N LEU A 20 1.54 1.34 -7.52
CA LEU A 20 2.79 2.03 -7.87
C LEU A 20 2.56 3.50 -8.18
N ALA A 21 1.48 3.83 -8.91
CA ALA A 21 1.13 5.21 -9.21
C ALA A 21 0.78 6.02 -7.94
N LEU A 22 0.05 5.40 -7.00
CA LEU A 22 -0.25 6.02 -5.70
C LEU A 22 1.01 6.23 -4.86
N ILE A 23 1.89 5.23 -4.80
CA ILE A 23 3.19 5.33 -4.10
C ILE A 23 4.04 6.45 -4.69
N ALA A 24 4.12 6.55 -6.03
CA ALA A 24 4.91 7.59 -6.70
C ALA A 24 4.38 9.01 -6.47
N ARG A 25 3.12 9.17 -6.02
CA ARG A 25 2.51 10.45 -5.69
C ARG A 25 2.70 10.84 -4.21
N GLU A 26 3.08 9.90 -3.35
CA GLU A 26 3.36 10.17 -1.94
C GLU A 26 4.81 10.59 -1.74
N ASP A 27 5.03 11.89 -1.49
CA ASP A 27 6.38 12.48 -1.37
C ASP A 27 7.15 12.03 -0.10
N ASP A 28 6.43 11.66 0.98
CA ASP A 28 7.00 11.29 2.29
C ASP A 28 6.55 9.90 2.74
N LEU A 29 6.77 8.92 1.88
CA LEU A 29 6.46 7.52 2.17
C LEU A 29 7.59 6.89 3.01
N GLU A 30 7.49 7.08 4.33
CA GLU A 30 8.33 6.41 5.31
C GLU A 30 8.31 4.88 5.14
N LEU A 31 9.43 4.21 5.43
CA LEU A 31 9.52 2.76 5.54
C LEU A 31 9.43 2.33 7.01
N MET A 32 8.99 1.09 7.23
CA MET A 32 9.00 0.49 8.57
C MET A 32 10.43 0.22 9.03
N ASP A 33 10.69 0.44 10.31
CA ASP A 33 11.98 0.12 10.92
C ASP A 33 12.03 -1.39 11.21
N GLY A 34 12.81 -2.12 10.42
CA GLY A 34 12.94 -3.58 10.51
C GLY A 34 13.85 -4.06 11.66
N GLU A 35 14.81 -3.23 12.08
CA GLU A 35 15.51 -3.47 13.33
C GLU A 35 14.61 -3.03 14.49
N GLY A 36 14.23 -3.99 15.33
CA GLY A 36 13.57 -3.69 16.60
C GLY A 36 14.48 -2.79 17.45
N PRO A 37 13.91 -2.00 18.37
CA PRO A 37 14.68 -0.97 19.05
C PRO A 37 15.90 -1.57 19.75
N ALA A 38 17.06 -0.97 19.48
CA ALA A 38 18.32 -1.35 20.08
C ALA A 38 18.18 -1.39 21.61
N GLY A 39 18.13 -2.59 22.18
CA GLY A 39 17.93 -2.78 23.63
C GLY A 39 16.73 -3.63 24.05
N LEU A 40 15.79 -3.98 23.15
CA LEU A 40 14.69 -4.92 23.48
C LEU A 40 15.20 -6.29 23.95
N ALA A 41 16.33 -6.75 23.41
CA ALA A 41 16.94 -8.02 23.77
C ALA A 41 17.70 -7.98 25.11
N GLY A 42 17.85 -6.83 25.77
CA GLY A 42 18.78 -6.69 26.90
C GLY A 42 18.38 -5.78 28.06
N SER A 43 17.31 -4.98 27.97
CA SER A 43 17.00 -3.99 29.00
C SER A 43 15.51 -3.96 29.34
N ALA A 44 15.12 -4.74 30.36
CA ALA A 44 13.84 -4.63 31.05
C ALA A 44 13.79 -3.40 31.99
N THR A 45 14.37 -2.27 31.55
CA THR A 45 14.33 -0.99 32.26
C THR A 45 13.26 -0.09 31.65
N GLY A 46 12.74 0.87 32.43
CA GLY A 46 11.67 1.77 31.99
C GLY A 46 11.99 2.55 30.72
N GLU A 47 13.27 2.85 30.46
CA GLU A 47 13.71 3.55 29.25
C GLU A 47 13.61 2.67 28.00
N GLY A 48 13.98 1.39 28.10
CA GLY A 48 13.82 0.42 27.00
C GLY A 48 12.36 0.21 26.58
N ALA A 49 11.43 0.23 27.55
CA ALA A 49 9.99 0.15 27.28
C ALA A 49 9.46 1.38 26.53
N VAL A 50 9.95 2.58 26.86
CA VAL A 50 9.56 3.83 26.16
C VAL A 50 10.08 3.83 24.72
N VAL A 51 11.31 3.39 24.49
CA VAL A 51 11.88 3.28 23.13
C VAL A 51 11.12 2.23 22.30
N ALA A 52 10.75 1.10 22.91
CA ALA A 52 9.90 0.07 22.29
C ALA A 52 8.53 0.59 21.88
N ALA A 53 7.86 1.34 22.76
CA ALA A 53 6.56 1.94 22.47
C ALA A 53 6.64 2.91 21.28
N ARG A 54 7.66 3.79 21.24
CA ARG A 54 7.84 4.75 20.14
C ARG A 54 8.09 4.07 18.80
N TRP A 55 8.91 3.02 18.78
CA TRP A 55 9.14 2.22 17.57
C TRP A 55 7.83 1.56 17.08
N LEU A 56 7.05 0.98 17.99
CA LEU A 56 5.78 0.37 17.65
C LEU A 56 4.77 1.39 17.09
N GLU A 57 4.65 2.55 17.73
CA GLU A 57 3.80 3.65 17.26
C GLU A 57 4.21 4.13 15.87
N ARG A 58 5.52 4.27 15.63
CA ARG A 58 6.07 4.63 14.31
C ARG A 58 5.72 3.59 13.25
N ASN A 59 5.98 2.31 13.51
CA ASN A 59 5.66 1.24 12.57
C ASN A 59 4.16 1.08 12.34
N GLN A 60 3.32 1.27 13.37
CA GLN A 60 1.88 1.28 13.22
C GLN A 60 1.43 2.43 12.33
N ARG A 61 1.97 3.64 12.52
CA ARG A 61 1.67 4.80 11.65
C ARG A 61 2.05 4.54 10.20
N VAL A 62 3.26 4.03 9.96
CA VAL A 62 3.74 3.70 8.60
C VAL A 62 2.85 2.65 7.97
N PHE A 63 2.56 1.56 8.67
CA PHE A 63 1.69 0.50 8.19
C PHE A 63 0.29 1.01 7.82
N GLN A 64 -0.30 1.91 8.61
CA GLN A 64 -1.59 2.51 8.30
C GLN A 64 -1.56 3.36 7.02
N LYS A 65 -0.46 4.09 6.76
CA LYS A 65 -0.27 4.82 5.49
C LYS A 65 -0.27 3.85 4.29
N TYR A 66 0.52 2.77 4.33
CA TYR A 66 0.53 1.76 3.26
C TYR A 66 -0.84 1.10 3.08
N GLN A 67 -1.52 0.75 4.16
CA GLN A 67 -2.86 0.18 4.09
C GLN A 67 -3.86 1.14 3.42
N ALA A 68 -3.77 2.44 3.68
CA ALA A 68 -4.61 3.43 3.03
C ALA A 68 -4.38 3.44 1.51
N LEU A 69 -3.13 3.41 1.05
CA LEU A 69 -2.79 3.35 -0.37
C LEU A 69 -3.34 2.09 -1.04
N VAL A 70 -3.18 0.93 -0.41
CA VAL A 70 -3.72 -0.34 -0.91
C VAL A 70 -5.24 -0.29 -1.00
N ARG A 71 -5.93 0.21 0.03
CA ARG A 71 -7.40 0.37 0.01
C ARG A 71 -7.83 1.28 -1.13
N THR A 72 -7.14 2.42 -1.32
CA THR A 72 -7.44 3.34 -2.43
C THR A 72 -7.24 2.68 -3.80
N ALA A 73 -6.16 1.93 -4.01
CA ALA A 73 -5.95 1.18 -5.25
C ALA A 73 -7.09 0.20 -5.53
N VAL A 74 -7.55 -0.53 -4.50
CA VAL A 74 -8.68 -1.46 -4.61
C VAL A 74 -9.98 -0.74 -4.94
N THR A 75 -10.25 0.40 -4.31
CA THR A 75 -11.44 1.21 -4.61
C THR A 75 -11.42 1.72 -6.05
N LEU A 76 -10.28 2.24 -6.53
CA LEU A 76 -10.16 2.72 -7.91
C LEU A 76 -10.34 1.59 -8.93
N ASP A 77 -9.74 0.41 -8.71
CA ASP A 77 -9.94 -0.76 -9.58
C ASP A 77 -11.40 -1.20 -9.63
N ALA A 78 -12.11 -1.17 -8.50
CA ALA A 78 -13.54 -1.50 -8.46
C ALA A 78 -14.41 -0.49 -9.23
N LEU A 79 -14.12 0.81 -9.11
CA LEU A 79 -14.82 1.85 -9.86
C LEU A 79 -14.59 1.71 -11.38
N LEU A 80 -13.36 1.40 -11.79
CA LEU A 80 -13.02 1.17 -13.20
C LEU A 80 -13.69 -0.10 -13.75
N ASP A 81 -13.80 -1.16 -12.94
CA ASP A 81 -14.51 -2.39 -13.32
C ASP A 81 -16.02 -2.12 -13.53
N ASP A 82 -16.64 -1.26 -12.71
CA ASP A 82 -18.06 -0.89 -12.86
C ASP A 82 -18.30 0.02 -14.07
N GLU A 83 -17.37 0.95 -14.34
CA GLU A 83 -17.40 1.79 -15.56
C GLU A 83 -17.32 0.94 -16.83
N GLN A 84 -16.39 -0.02 -16.90
CA GLN A 84 -16.25 -0.93 -18.04
C GLN A 84 -17.51 -1.79 -18.29
N ARG A 85 -18.19 -2.23 -17.23
CA ARG A 85 -19.46 -2.96 -17.35
C ARG A 85 -20.57 -2.09 -17.92
N SER A 86 -20.61 -0.82 -17.51
CA SER A 86 -21.62 0.14 -17.95
C SER A 86 -21.44 0.44 -19.44
N ASP A 87 -20.21 0.74 -19.88
CA ASP A 87 -19.87 0.96 -21.29
C ASP A 87 -20.19 -0.25 -22.18
N SER A 88 -19.96 -1.47 -21.67
CA SER A 88 -20.28 -2.69 -22.40
C SER A 88 -21.79 -2.98 -22.52
N SER A 89 -22.62 -2.34 -21.70
CA SER A 89 -24.09 -2.49 -21.75
C SER A 89 -24.75 -1.50 -22.72
N GLU A 90 -24.06 -0.42 -23.11
CA GLU A 90 -24.56 0.59 -24.05
C GLU A 90 -24.17 0.31 -25.52
N ALA A 91 -23.23 -0.61 -25.75
CA ALA A 91 -22.75 -1.04 -27.07
C ALA A 91 -23.50 -2.27 -27.62
#